data_AF-A0A382LYE0-F1
#
_entry.id   AF-A0A382LYE0-F1
#
_cell.length_a   1.000
_cell.length_b   1.000
_cell.length_c   1.000
_cell.angle_alpha   90.00
_cell.angle_beta   90.00
_cell.angle_gamma   90.00
#
_symmetry.space_group_name_H-M   'P 1'
#
loop_
_entity.id
_entity.type
_entity.pdbx_description
1 polymer ?
#
loop_
_entity_poly.entity_id
_entity_poly.type
_entity_poly.pdbx_seq_one_letter_code
_entity_poly.pdbx_strand_id
1 'polypeptide(L)'
;SQGDLSYINRAEEWGLADPGFSSGAAYADFNNDGGMDLVVNNTNGPATIYKNMIYLNNPDSLDNNNYIKIQLIGKGLNTHGIGSKVLLYTNERTFFQELMTTRGFQSSVDPVLNFGLGNAKMIDSLRVIWPTGDHQLLFNVKANQRLHLYQSNATDSYAYKIKIKTETIFQDVSEISQINYKHQENTFIEYNREPFIPHFLSMEGPAFDVADVNKDGIADVYLGGGKHQPGAIYLQNDQGDFKTVVDSVFFRDSHGEDVDAAFFNANNDEFPDLYVAKGGNEFFAKMEPLKDCLYFGVGEGKFVKSQSALPDIYANSACVKPVDIENDGDLDLFIGTRSVPREYGVIPKSFILINDGTGHFTDQTPTYAAALSETGMVTDALWLDLNKDSLK
;
A
#
# COMPACT_ATOMS: atom_id res chain seq x y z
N SER A 1 -18.83 13.69 -2.59
CA SER A 1 -19.08 12.99 -1.32
C SER A 1 -20.39 13.48 -0.75
N GLN A 2 -21.25 12.58 -0.24
CA GLN A 2 -22.47 12.94 0.47
C GLN A 2 -22.27 13.08 2.00
N GLY A 3 -21.02 12.90 2.48
CA GLY A 3 -20.70 12.96 3.91
C GLY A 3 -20.84 11.62 4.66
N ASP A 4 -21.25 10.55 3.97
CA ASP A 4 -21.48 9.20 4.48
C ASP A 4 -20.62 8.14 3.75
N LEU A 5 -19.48 8.57 3.19
CA LEU A 5 -18.61 7.78 2.31
C LEU A 5 -19.24 7.38 0.96
N SER A 6 -20.46 7.82 0.65
CA SER A 6 -21.03 7.66 -0.69
C SER A 6 -20.65 8.82 -1.63
N TYR A 7 -20.62 8.53 -2.92
CA TYR A 7 -20.30 9.46 -3.99
C TYR A 7 -21.38 9.37 -5.07
N ILE A 8 -21.87 10.52 -5.52
CA ILE A 8 -22.79 10.63 -6.65
C ILE A 8 -22.01 11.36 -7.75
N ASN A 9 -21.95 10.75 -8.94
CA ASN A 9 -21.38 11.41 -10.11
C ASN A 9 -22.34 12.52 -10.55
N ARG A 10 -21.88 13.77 -10.46
CA ARG A 10 -22.62 14.98 -10.85
C ARG A 10 -22.05 15.64 -12.11
N ALA A 11 -21.15 14.97 -12.83
CA ALA A 11 -20.45 15.57 -13.97
C ALA A 11 -21.42 16.11 -15.03
N GLU A 12 -22.45 15.34 -15.39
CA GLU A 12 -23.47 15.76 -16.37
C GLU A 12 -24.26 16.98 -15.87
N GLU A 13 -24.76 16.91 -14.64
CA GLU A 13 -25.54 17.97 -13.99
C GLU A 13 -24.75 19.29 -13.89
N TRP A 14 -23.43 19.21 -13.69
CA TRP A 14 -22.55 20.36 -13.57
C TRP A 14 -21.95 20.81 -14.91
N GLY A 15 -22.30 20.17 -16.02
CA GLY A 15 -21.76 20.49 -17.34
C GLY A 15 -20.27 20.15 -17.51
N LEU A 16 -19.75 19.21 -16.71
CA LEU A 16 -18.37 18.74 -16.71
C LEU A 16 -18.21 17.33 -17.33
N ALA A 17 -19.26 16.79 -17.97
CA ALA A 17 -19.25 15.46 -18.58
C ALA A 17 -18.80 15.44 -20.04
N ASP A 18 -18.37 16.57 -20.60
CA ASP A 18 -17.92 16.65 -21.98
C ASP A 18 -16.73 15.69 -22.21
N PRO A 19 -16.80 14.78 -23.19
CA PRO A 19 -15.71 13.85 -23.46
C PRO A 19 -14.50 14.60 -24.02
N GLY A 20 -13.34 14.41 -23.41
CA GLY A 20 -12.10 15.05 -23.87
C GLY A 20 -10.88 14.66 -23.03
N PHE A 21 -9.71 15.10 -23.50
CA PHE A 21 -8.44 14.90 -22.79
C PHE A 21 -7.95 16.24 -22.26
N SER A 22 -7.96 16.42 -20.93
CA SER A 22 -7.36 17.58 -20.28
C SER A 22 -6.20 17.14 -19.38
N SER A 23 -5.14 17.95 -19.33
CA SER A 23 -3.93 17.66 -18.54
C SER A 23 -3.76 18.60 -17.36
N GLY A 24 -4.52 19.69 -17.31
CA GLY A 24 -4.47 20.65 -16.22
C GLY A 24 -5.76 21.43 -16.07
N ALA A 25 -6.07 21.78 -14.83
CA ALA A 25 -7.14 22.70 -14.49
C ALA A 25 -6.66 23.70 -13.43
N ALA A 26 -7.19 24.92 -13.50
CA ALA A 26 -6.99 25.96 -12.50
C ALA A 26 -8.33 26.52 -12.05
N TYR A 27 -8.46 26.82 -10.76
CA TYR A 27 -9.65 27.44 -10.22
C TYR A 27 -9.30 28.79 -9.58
N ALA A 28 -10.18 29.77 -9.76
CA ALA A 28 -10.07 31.11 -9.20
C ALA A 28 -11.48 31.73 -9.17
N ASP A 29 -11.70 32.73 -8.32
CA ASP A 29 -12.93 33.51 -8.33
C ASP A 29 -12.74 34.71 -9.29
N PHE A 30 -13.15 34.56 -10.56
CA PHE A 30 -12.80 35.52 -11.61
C PHE A 30 -13.56 36.84 -11.49
N ASN A 31 -14.73 36.82 -10.87
CA ASN A 31 -15.62 37.98 -10.76
C ASN A 31 -15.69 38.54 -9.33
N ASN A 32 -15.01 37.91 -8.37
CA ASN A 32 -14.99 38.25 -6.94
C ASN A 32 -16.34 38.09 -6.24
N ASP A 33 -17.17 37.13 -6.65
CA ASP A 33 -18.46 36.85 -6.03
C ASP A 33 -18.41 35.82 -4.87
N GLY A 34 -17.24 35.23 -4.62
CA GLY A 34 -17.03 34.20 -3.59
C GLY A 34 -17.18 32.77 -4.11
N GLY A 35 -17.67 32.59 -5.34
CA GLY A 35 -17.71 31.33 -6.06
C GLY A 35 -16.41 31.07 -6.82
N MET A 36 -15.85 29.87 -6.68
CA MET A 36 -14.68 29.49 -7.46
C MET A 36 -15.11 29.02 -8.85
N ASP A 37 -14.64 29.71 -9.88
CA ASP A 37 -14.73 29.33 -11.28
C ASP A 37 -13.59 28.37 -11.65
N LEU A 38 -13.70 27.71 -12.80
CA LEU A 38 -12.75 26.70 -13.28
C LEU A 38 -12.32 26.98 -14.71
N VAL A 39 -11.03 26.84 -14.98
CA VAL A 39 -10.46 26.80 -16.33
C VAL A 39 -9.81 25.46 -16.54
N VAL A 40 -10.14 24.81 -17.65
CA VAL A 40 -9.60 23.49 -18.03
C VAL A 40 -8.80 23.65 -19.31
N ASN A 41 -7.55 23.17 -19.27
CA ASN A 41 -6.68 23.13 -20.44
C ASN A 41 -6.88 21.81 -21.18
N ASN A 42 -7.45 21.89 -22.39
CA ASN A 42 -7.76 20.74 -23.22
C ASN A 42 -6.60 20.45 -24.18
N THR A 43 -6.19 19.20 -24.24
CA THR A 43 -5.13 18.73 -25.13
C THR A 43 -5.56 18.92 -26.59
N ASN A 44 -4.76 19.65 -27.37
CA ASN A 44 -5.04 19.98 -28.77
C ASN A 44 -6.39 20.70 -29.00
N GLY A 45 -6.92 21.37 -27.98
CA GLY A 45 -8.19 22.08 -28.04
C GLY A 45 -8.14 23.46 -27.38
N PRO A 46 -9.17 24.29 -27.58
CA PRO A 46 -9.31 25.52 -26.82
C PRO A 46 -9.53 25.20 -25.34
N ALA A 47 -9.06 26.09 -24.45
CA ALA A 47 -9.36 25.99 -23.03
C ALA A 47 -10.85 26.24 -22.77
N THR A 48 -11.43 25.51 -21.82
CA THR A 48 -12.82 25.72 -21.38
C THR A 48 -12.84 26.53 -20.10
N ILE A 49 -13.75 27.51 -20.02
CA ILE A 49 -14.00 28.31 -18.81
C ILE A 49 -15.39 27.97 -18.30
N TYR A 50 -15.47 27.47 -17.07
CA TYR A 50 -16.70 27.16 -16.37
C TYR A 50 -16.93 28.22 -15.29
N LYS A 51 -18.07 28.89 -15.40
CA LYS A 51 -18.54 29.81 -14.36
C LYS A 51 -19.27 29.02 -13.27
N ASN A 52 -18.99 29.32 -12.02
CA ASN A 52 -19.77 28.77 -10.92
C ASN A 52 -21.17 29.39 -10.90
N MET A 53 -22.20 28.56 -11.14
CA MET A 53 -23.58 29.01 -11.26
C MET A 53 -24.37 28.90 -9.95
N ILE A 54 -23.75 28.46 -8.85
CA ILE A 54 -24.45 28.16 -7.59
C ILE A 54 -25.27 29.36 -7.06
N TYR A 55 -24.78 30.58 -7.29
CA TYR A 55 -25.39 31.82 -6.83
C TYR A 55 -26.36 32.46 -7.84
N LEU A 56 -26.32 32.05 -9.11
CA LEU A 56 -27.15 32.64 -10.18
C LEU A 56 -28.56 32.06 -10.21
N ASN A 57 -28.70 30.78 -9.89
CA ASN A 57 -29.99 30.07 -9.96
C ASN A 57 -30.69 29.97 -8.59
N ASN A 58 -30.10 30.56 -7.55
CA ASN A 58 -30.66 30.57 -6.20
C ASN A 58 -30.24 31.87 -5.47
N PRO A 59 -30.90 33.00 -5.72
CA PRO A 59 -30.54 34.29 -5.11
C PRO A 59 -30.55 34.24 -3.57
N ASP A 60 -31.41 33.42 -2.95
CA ASP A 60 -31.44 33.19 -1.49
C ASP A 60 -30.15 32.54 -0.94
N SER A 61 -29.34 31.93 -1.82
CA SER A 61 -28.05 31.33 -1.45
C SER A 61 -26.94 32.36 -1.21
N LEU A 62 -27.07 33.59 -1.73
CA LEU A 62 -26.14 34.69 -1.43
C LEU A 62 -26.39 35.31 -0.06
N ASP A 63 -27.64 35.34 0.41
CA ASP A 63 -28.01 35.99 1.67
C ASP A 63 -27.61 35.18 2.91
N ASN A 64 -27.40 33.88 2.75
CA ASN A 64 -27.09 32.97 3.85
C ASN A 64 -25.68 32.36 3.80
N ASN A 65 -24.99 32.35 2.65
CA ASN A 65 -23.65 31.79 2.58
C ASN A 65 -22.57 32.86 2.73
N ASN A 66 -21.53 32.52 3.49
CA ASN A 66 -20.41 33.39 3.78
C ASN A 66 -19.11 32.74 3.33
N TYR A 67 -18.08 33.55 3.08
CA TYR A 67 -16.76 33.08 2.69
C TYR A 67 -15.64 33.83 3.43
N ILE A 68 -14.42 33.34 3.33
CA ILE A 68 -13.21 34.13 3.62
C ILE A 68 -12.12 33.77 2.62
N LYS A 69 -11.44 34.79 2.07
CA LYS A 69 -10.24 34.61 1.26
C LYS A 69 -9.01 34.93 2.10
N ILE A 70 -8.03 34.03 2.14
CA ILE A 70 -6.79 34.22 2.88
C ILE A 70 -5.63 34.34 1.88
N GLN A 71 -5.06 35.55 1.79
CA GLN A 71 -3.82 35.81 1.10
C GLN A 71 -2.68 35.75 2.11
N LEU A 72 -1.74 34.84 1.90
CA LEU A 72 -0.53 34.75 2.70
C LEU A 72 0.60 35.56 2.04
N ILE A 73 1.37 36.27 2.86
CA ILE A 73 2.57 37.01 2.48
C ILE A 73 3.71 36.51 3.37
N GLY A 74 4.59 35.69 2.78
CA GLY A 74 5.74 35.09 3.49
C GLY A 74 6.99 35.97 3.47
N LYS A 75 8.05 35.50 4.15
CA LYS A 75 9.38 36.13 4.24
C LYS A 75 10.41 35.44 3.34
N GLY A 76 11.49 36.16 3.04
CA GLY A 76 12.64 35.61 2.32
C GLY A 76 12.27 35.14 0.92
N LEU A 77 12.71 33.94 0.56
CA LEU A 77 12.46 33.36 -0.78
C LEU A 77 11.03 32.84 -0.96
N ASN A 78 10.28 32.58 0.13
CA ASN A 78 8.91 32.07 0.07
C ASN A 78 7.90 33.21 0.24
N THR A 79 7.88 34.16 -0.70
CA THR A 79 7.05 35.38 -0.62
C THR A 79 5.55 35.12 -0.60
N HIS A 80 5.09 33.98 -1.11
CA HIS A 80 3.68 33.57 -1.09
C HIS A 80 3.31 32.68 0.11
N GLY A 81 4.29 32.29 0.95
CA GLY A 81 4.03 31.40 2.09
C GLY A 81 3.58 29.99 1.70
N ILE A 82 4.04 29.46 0.56
CA ILE A 82 3.72 28.11 0.09
C ILE A 82 4.10 27.07 1.16
N GLY A 83 3.21 26.11 1.42
CA GLY A 83 3.32 25.12 2.49
C GLY A 83 2.74 25.55 3.84
N SER A 84 2.21 26.77 3.95
CA SER A 84 1.51 27.20 5.17
C SER A 84 0.20 26.45 5.34
N LYS A 85 -0.12 26.10 6.58
CA LYS A 85 -1.38 25.47 6.96
C LYS A 85 -2.29 26.49 7.62
N VAL A 86 -3.55 26.55 7.19
CA VAL A 86 -4.55 27.46 7.74
C VAL A 86 -5.69 26.65 8.34
N LEU A 87 -5.95 26.89 9.63
CA LEU A 87 -7.05 26.30 10.38
C LEU A 87 -8.03 27.41 10.75
N LEU A 88 -9.31 27.19 10.45
CA LEU A 88 -10.39 28.08 10.85
C LEU A 88 -11.34 27.31 11.76
N TYR A 89 -11.78 27.96 12.84
CA TYR A 89 -12.76 27.41 13.76
C TYR A 89 -13.97 28.34 13.78
N THR A 90 -15.14 27.78 13.51
CA THR A 90 -16.43 28.39 13.80
C THR A 90 -17.11 27.57 14.91
N ASN A 91 -18.20 28.07 15.47
CA ASN A 91 -18.92 27.37 16.55
C ASN A 91 -19.36 25.94 16.19
N GLU A 92 -19.52 25.65 14.89
CA GLU A 92 -20.06 24.37 14.40
C GLU A 92 -19.02 23.50 13.68
N ARG A 93 -17.97 24.12 13.12
CA ARG A 93 -17.09 23.43 12.16
C ARG A 93 -15.64 23.87 12.30
N THR A 94 -14.76 22.94 11.98
CA THR A 94 -13.34 23.20 11.75
C THR A 94 -13.07 23.09 10.25
N PHE A 95 -12.34 24.06 9.71
CA PHE A 95 -11.88 24.06 8.32
C PHE A 95 -10.36 24.00 8.29
N PHE A 96 -9.82 23.29 7.30
CA PHE A 96 -8.39 23.14 7.11
C PHE A 96 -8.05 23.22 5.63
N GLN A 97 -7.06 24.04 5.28
CA GLN A 97 -6.39 23.99 3.98
C GLN A 97 -4.89 24.21 4.15
N GLU A 98 -4.10 23.58 3.29
CA GLU A 98 -2.69 23.84 3.13
C GLU A 98 -2.45 24.55 1.79
N LEU A 99 -1.67 25.63 1.82
CA LEU A 99 -1.37 26.43 0.64
C LEU A 99 -0.37 25.70 -0.26
N MET A 100 -0.92 24.98 -1.24
CA MET A 100 -0.20 24.37 -2.34
C MET A 100 -0.84 24.82 -3.65
N THR A 101 -0.02 25.25 -4.59
CA THR A 101 -0.49 25.69 -5.91
C THR A 101 -0.55 24.53 -6.91
N THR A 102 0.21 23.46 -6.68
CA THR A 102 0.21 22.28 -7.56
C THR A 102 -1.08 21.47 -7.40
N ARG A 103 -1.83 21.29 -8.50
CA ARG A 103 -3.15 20.61 -8.52
C ARG A 103 -3.33 19.59 -9.64
N GLY A 104 -2.34 19.44 -10.53
CA GLY A 104 -2.37 18.49 -11.65
C GLY A 104 -1.05 18.49 -12.42
N PHE A 105 -0.96 17.66 -13.46
CA PHE A 105 0.22 17.60 -14.32
C PHE A 105 0.47 18.97 -14.97
N GLN A 106 1.65 19.56 -14.71
CA GLN A 106 2.02 20.89 -15.20
C GLN A 106 0.97 22.00 -14.92
N SER A 107 0.20 21.87 -13.83
CA SER A 107 -0.85 22.82 -13.45
C SER A 107 -0.56 23.54 -12.13
N SER A 108 -0.95 24.81 -12.06
CA SER A 108 -0.86 25.67 -10.88
C SER A 108 -2.15 26.48 -10.68
N VAL A 109 -2.50 26.77 -9.43
CA VAL A 109 -3.64 27.62 -9.06
C VAL A 109 -3.22 28.90 -8.34
N ASP A 110 -4.16 29.85 -8.22
CA ASP A 110 -3.98 31.11 -7.48
C ASP A 110 -3.56 30.81 -6.02
N PRO A 111 -2.50 31.43 -5.48
CA PRO A 111 -2.05 31.22 -4.09
C PRO A 111 -2.93 31.95 -3.06
N VAL A 112 -4.26 31.82 -3.21
CA VAL A 112 -5.28 32.33 -2.29
C VAL A 112 -6.10 31.16 -1.79
N LEU A 113 -6.15 31.01 -0.47
CA LEU A 113 -7.03 30.01 0.15
C LEU A 113 -8.44 30.57 0.23
N ASN A 114 -9.41 29.81 -0.27
CA ASN A 114 -10.81 30.19 -0.28
C ASN A 114 -11.59 29.20 0.57
N PHE A 115 -12.28 29.70 1.60
CA PHE A 115 -13.10 28.88 2.49
C PHE A 115 -14.56 29.30 2.39
N GLY A 116 -15.44 28.36 2.04
CA GLY A 116 -16.89 28.52 2.19
C GLY A 116 -17.28 28.24 3.64
N LEU A 117 -17.86 29.24 4.32
CA LEU A 117 -18.22 29.20 5.74
C LEU A 117 -19.70 28.87 5.98
N GLY A 118 -20.50 28.73 4.92
CA GLY A 118 -21.96 28.56 5.03
C GLY A 118 -22.57 29.73 5.80
N ASN A 119 -23.44 29.46 6.76
CA ASN A 119 -24.14 30.50 7.54
C ASN A 119 -23.27 31.21 8.59
N ALA A 120 -22.01 30.81 8.76
CA ALA A 120 -21.14 31.41 9.77
C ALA A 120 -20.66 32.81 9.35
N LYS A 121 -21.12 33.83 10.07
CA LYS A 121 -20.75 35.24 9.86
C LYS A 121 -19.41 35.62 10.51
N MET A 122 -18.90 34.78 11.40
CA MET A 122 -17.69 35.02 12.17
C MET A 122 -16.91 33.72 12.39
N ILE A 123 -15.59 33.82 12.28
CA ILE A 123 -14.63 32.79 12.63
C ILE A 123 -14.15 33.10 14.05
N ASP A 124 -14.37 32.18 14.99
CA ASP A 124 -13.94 32.31 16.38
C ASP A 124 -12.42 32.44 16.45
N SER A 125 -11.71 31.52 15.80
CA SER A 125 -10.26 31.55 15.72
C SER A 125 -9.72 31.13 14.35
N LEU A 126 -8.73 31.86 13.87
CA LEU A 126 -7.98 31.60 12.63
C LEU A 126 -6.52 31.42 13.01
N ARG A 127 -5.95 30.28 12.66
CA ARG A 127 -4.53 29.98 12.85
C ARG A 127 -3.84 29.78 11.51
N VAL A 128 -2.72 30.46 11.31
CA VAL A 128 -1.75 30.17 10.25
C VAL A 128 -0.52 29.55 10.87
N ILE A 129 -0.12 28.38 10.39
CA ILE A 129 1.17 27.74 10.71
C ILE A 129 2.02 27.88 9.46
N TRP A 130 3.11 28.65 9.56
CA TRP A 130 4.03 28.91 8.46
C TRP A 130 4.98 27.72 8.26
N PRO A 131 5.62 27.57 7.07
CA PRO A 131 6.53 26.47 6.79
C PRO A 131 7.77 26.45 7.69
N THR A 132 8.12 27.61 8.26
CA THR A 132 9.22 27.77 9.23
C THR A 132 8.86 27.28 10.64
N GLY A 133 7.61 26.87 10.87
CA GLY A 133 7.09 26.50 12.19
C GLY A 133 6.54 27.69 12.99
N ASP A 134 6.79 28.94 12.58
CA ASP A 134 6.16 30.11 13.19
C ASP A 134 4.64 30.05 13.00
N HIS A 135 3.87 30.69 13.88
CA HIS A 135 2.43 30.76 13.74
C HIS A 135 1.83 32.11 14.14
N GLN A 136 0.65 32.35 13.59
CA GLN A 136 -0.16 33.52 13.83
C GLN A 136 -1.57 33.07 14.20
N LEU A 137 -2.14 33.66 15.26
CA LEU A 137 -3.49 33.38 15.74
C LEU A 137 -4.31 34.66 15.80
N LEU A 138 -5.47 34.67 15.14
CA LEU A 138 -6.44 35.75 15.17
C LEU A 138 -7.75 35.23 15.76
N PHE A 139 -8.50 36.11 16.41
CA PHE A 139 -9.82 35.80 16.97
C PHE A 139 -10.90 36.71 16.37
N ASN A 140 -12.15 36.24 16.40
CA ASN A 140 -13.33 37.00 16.00
C ASN A 140 -13.22 37.63 14.59
N VAL A 141 -12.73 36.86 13.62
CA VAL A 141 -12.53 37.33 12.24
C VAL A 141 -13.87 37.34 11.51
N LYS A 142 -14.28 38.50 10.99
CA LYS A 142 -15.51 38.65 10.20
C LYS A 142 -15.41 37.91 8.87
N ALA A 143 -16.51 37.31 8.42
CA ALA A 143 -16.60 36.72 7.09
C ALA A 143 -16.74 37.77 5.97
N ASN A 144 -16.82 37.30 4.72
CA ASN A 144 -17.04 38.02 3.47
C ASN A 144 -15.99 39.09 3.17
N GLN A 145 -14.72 38.73 3.34
CA GLN A 145 -13.60 39.60 3.04
C GLN A 145 -12.38 38.82 2.55
N ARG A 146 -11.42 39.56 1.99
CA ARG A 146 -10.05 39.09 1.75
C ARG A 146 -9.16 39.57 2.89
N LEU A 147 -8.53 38.62 3.56
CA LEU A 147 -7.59 38.88 4.64
C LEU A 147 -6.16 38.66 4.16
N HIS A 148 -5.32 39.68 4.34
CA HIS A 148 -3.89 39.60 4.07
C HIS A 148 -3.16 39.29 5.39
N LEU A 149 -2.50 38.13 5.44
CA LEU A 149 -1.75 37.69 6.62
C LEU A 149 -0.27 37.64 6.29
N TYR A 150 0.53 38.30 7.12
CA TYR A 150 1.95 38.46 6.92
C TYR A 150 2.71 37.59 7.91
N GLN A 151 3.69 36.82 7.43
CA GLN A 151 4.57 36.02 8.28
C GLN A 151 5.39 36.90 9.25
N SER A 152 5.54 38.20 8.97
CA SER A 152 6.10 39.19 9.92
C SER A 152 5.31 39.34 11.20
N ASN A 153 4.03 38.98 11.18
CA ASN A 153 3.12 39.14 12.31
C ASN A 153 2.93 37.83 13.10
N ALA A 154 3.67 36.77 12.75
CA ALA A 154 3.72 35.57 13.57
C ALA A 154 4.35 35.90 14.93
N THR A 155 3.72 35.43 16.01
CA THR A 155 4.08 35.84 17.38
C THR A 155 4.93 34.81 18.11
N ASP A 156 4.82 33.53 17.73
CA ASP A 156 5.49 32.39 18.40
C ASP A 156 5.63 31.21 17.43
N SER A 157 6.33 30.15 17.84
CA SER A 157 6.41 28.88 17.09
C SER A 157 5.27 27.91 17.45
N TYR A 158 4.75 27.19 16.46
CA TYR A 158 3.76 26.14 16.64
C TYR A 158 4.45 24.84 17.05
N ALA A 159 4.20 24.41 18.29
CA ALA A 159 4.58 23.09 18.76
C ALA A 159 3.51 22.07 18.37
N TYR A 160 3.82 21.19 17.42
CA TYR A 160 3.00 20.00 17.18
C TYR A 160 3.00 19.14 18.43
N LYS A 161 1.82 18.81 18.95
CA LYS A 161 1.70 17.80 20.02
C LYS A 161 2.03 16.44 19.41
N ILE A 162 3.27 16.00 19.57
CA ILE A 162 3.69 14.65 19.22
C ILE A 162 2.97 13.69 20.17
N LYS A 163 1.89 13.06 19.70
CA LYS A 163 1.25 11.93 20.36
C LYS A 163 1.90 10.63 19.89
N ILE A 164 3.22 10.49 20.05
CA ILE A 164 3.84 9.18 19.83
C ILE A 164 3.64 8.40 21.13
N LYS A 165 2.85 7.34 21.06
CA LYS A 165 2.69 6.40 22.17
C LYS A 165 4.04 5.69 22.34
N THR A 166 4.63 5.75 23.52
CA THR A 166 6.00 5.26 23.78
C THR A 166 6.09 3.77 24.10
N GLU A 167 4.95 3.09 24.23
CA GLU A 167 4.90 1.63 24.40
C GLU A 167 5.16 0.97 23.04
N THR A 168 6.36 0.40 22.87
CA THR A 168 6.69 -0.41 21.70
C THR A 168 6.25 -1.85 21.94
N ILE A 169 5.65 -2.48 20.92
CA ILE A 169 5.30 -3.92 20.94
C ILE A 169 6.48 -4.81 20.51
N PHE A 170 7.54 -4.21 19.95
CA PHE A 170 8.75 -4.89 19.51
C PHE A 170 9.98 -4.33 20.23
N GLN A 171 11.01 -5.17 20.35
CA GLN A 171 12.33 -4.86 20.89
C GLN A 171 13.39 -5.14 19.82
N ASP A 172 14.40 -4.27 19.72
CA ASP A 172 15.57 -4.52 18.88
C ASP A 172 16.45 -5.59 19.52
N VAL A 173 16.68 -6.69 18.79
CA VAL A 173 17.51 -7.82 19.20
C VAL A 173 18.69 -8.04 18.24
N SER A 174 19.02 -7.06 17.39
CA SER A 174 20.06 -7.21 16.35
C SER A 174 21.44 -7.55 16.92
N GLU A 175 21.77 -7.00 18.11
CA GLU A 175 23.01 -7.33 18.82
C GLU A 175 23.02 -8.76 19.38
N ILE A 176 21.86 -9.35 19.69
CA ILE A 176 21.76 -10.70 20.23
C ILE A 176 21.73 -11.71 19.09
N SER A 177 20.91 -11.49 18.07
CA SER A 177 20.69 -12.46 16.99
C SER A 177 21.92 -12.68 16.11
N GLN A 178 22.77 -11.67 15.95
CA GLN A 178 23.94 -11.71 15.07
C GLN A 178 23.61 -12.08 13.60
N ILE A 179 22.34 -12.04 13.20
CA ILE A 179 21.91 -12.30 11.82
C ILE A 179 22.36 -11.13 10.95
N ASN A 180 23.40 -11.35 10.13
CA ASN A 180 23.88 -10.40 9.14
C ASN A 180 23.25 -10.66 7.76
N TYR A 181 21.92 -10.74 7.72
CA TYR A 181 21.18 -10.85 6.47
C TYR A 181 20.76 -9.47 5.98
N LYS A 182 20.96 -9.23 4.69
CA LYS A 182 20.40 -8.06 4.01
C LYS A 182 19.79 -8.55 2.71
N HIS A 183 18.49 -8.35 2.56
CA HIS A 183 17.79 -8.64 1.32
C HIS A 183 18.35 -7.78 0.18
N GLN A 184 18.56 -8.39 -0.98
CA GLN A 184 19.13 -7.77 -2.17
C GLN A 184 18.18 -7.95 -3.34
N GLU A 185 17.51 -6.86 -3.67
CA GLU A 185 16.67 -6.78 -4.86
C GLU A 185 17.48 -6.63 -6.13
N ASN A 186 16.91 -7.10 -7.23
CA ASN A 186 17.50 -6.93 -8.54
C ASN A 186 17.13 -5.55 -9.14
N THR A 187 17.70 -5.19 -10.30
CA THR A 187 17.45 -3.88 -10.94
C THR A 187 16.44 -3.97 -12.10
N PHE A 188 15.53 -4.93 -12.06
CA PHE A 188 14.52 -5.10 -13.10
C PHE A 188 13.52 -3.95 -13.11
N ILE A 189 13.19 -3.46 -14.31
CA ILE A 189 12.29 -2.32 -14.50
C ILE A 189 11.06 -2.81 -15.25
N GLU A 190 9.96 -3.05 -14.53
CA GLU A 190 8.72 -3.57 -15.10
C GLU A 190 8.05 -2.62 -16.08
N TYR A 191 8.20 -1.30 -15.89
CA TYR A 191 7.65 -0.29 -16.80
C TYR A 191 8.11 -0.45 -18.25
N ASN A 192 9.27 -1.10 -18.48
CA ASN A 192 9.75 -1.39 -19.82
C ASN A 192 8.91 -2.47 -20.54
N ARG A 193 8.16 -3.29 -19.79
CA ARG A 193 7.27 -4.33 -20.31
C ARG A 193 5.80 -3.96 -20.16
N GLU A 194 5.45 -3.40 -19.01
CA GLU A 194 4.08 -3.04 -18.64
C GLU A 194 4.05 -1.55 -18.23
N PRO A 195 3.94 -0.62 -19.20
CA PRO A 195 4.08 0.81 -18.93
C PRO A 195 3.06 1.40 -17.95
N PHE A 196 1.93 0.71 -17.75
CA PHE A 196 0.84 1.14 -16.89
C PHE A 196 0.73 0.33 -15.59
N ILE A 197 1.69 -0.56 -15.31
CA ILE A 197 1.71 -1.24 -14.01
C ILE A 197 1.85 -0.20 -12.89
N PRO A 198 1.07 -0.27 -11.81
CA PRO A 198 1.08 0.78 -10.79
C PRO A 198 2.29 0.71 -9.84
N HIS A 199 2.87 -0.47 -9.64
CA HIS A 199 4.00 -0.74 -8.76
C HIS A 199 4.76 -1.99 -9.23
N PHE A 200 5.98 -2.20 -8.75
CA PHE A 200 6.76 -3.40 -9.10
C PHE A 200 6.27 -4.63 -8.33
N LEU A 201 6.13 -5.75 -9.03
CA LEU A 201 5.82 -7.08 -8.48
C LEU A 201 7.06 -8.00 -8.39
N SER A 202 8.18 -7.57 -8.97
CA SER A 202 9.49 -8.23 -8.96
C SER A 202 10.24 -8.14 -7.63
N MET A 203 9.67 -7.48 -6.63
CA MET A 203 10.33 -7.08 -5.38
C MET A 203 9.41 -7.30 -4.17
N GLU A 204 8.70 -8.43 -4.15
CA GLU A 204 7.70 -8.76 -3.10
C GLU A 204 8.27 -9.67 -1.98
N GLY A 205 9.53 -10.07 -2.07
CA GLY A 205 10.22 -10.79 -1.02
C GLY A 205 10.73 -9.88 0.12
N PRO A 206 11.55 -10.42 1.03
CA PRO A 206 11.94 -11.84 1.13
C PRO A 206 10.87 -12.71 1.81
N ALA A 207 10.84 -13.99 1.44
CA ALA A 207 10.18 -15.03 2.22
C ALA A 207 10.83 -15.21 3.60
N PHE A 208 10.03 -15.63 4.58
CA PHE A 208 10.49 -15.92 5.94
C PHE A 208 9.56 -16.93 6.59
N ASP A 209 10.12 -17.90 7.31
CA ASP A 209 9.35 -18.72 8.25
C ASP A 209 10.24 -19.31 9.36
N VAL A 210 9.62 -19.87 10.40
CA VAL A 210 10.25 -20.33 11.63
C VAL A 210 9.86 -21.76 11.96
N ALA A 211 10.84 -22.63 12.20
CA ALA A 211 10.62 -23.98 12.70
C ALA A 211 11.87 -24.51 13.40
N ASP A 212 11.71 -25.50 14.29
CA ASP A 212 12.85 -26.27 14.83
C ASP A 212 13.29 -27.32 13.80
N VAL A 213 14.23 -26.97 12.93
CA VAL A 213 14.65 -27.82 11.80
C VAL A 213 15.74 -28.82 12.17
N ASN A 214 16.27 -28.71 13.39
CA ASN A 214 17.36 -29.53 13.90
C ASN A 214 16.94 -30.43 15.10
N LYS A 215 15.74 -30.21 15.65
CA LYS A 215 15.11 -30.89 16.79
C LYS A 215 15.79 -30.68 18.14
N ASP A 216 16.38 -29.52 18.38
CA ASP A 216 16.96 -29.15 19.68
C ASP A 216 15.95 -28.48 20.62
N GLY A 217 14.73 -28.24 20.17
CA GLY A 217 13.67 -27.55 20.91
C GLY A 217 13.74 -26.03 20.82
N ILE A 218 14.61 -25.47 19.97
CA ILE A 218 14.79 -24.05 19.72
C ILE A 218 14.34 -23.74 18.30
N ALA A 219 13.68 -22.61 18.13
CA ALA A 219 13.17 -22.21 16.82
C ALA A 219 14.30 -21.69 15.92
N ASP A 220 14.44 -22.26 14.73
CA ASP A 220 15.35 -21.80 13.68
C ASP A 220 14.60 -20.95 12.65
N VAL A 221 15.34 -20.25 11.81
CA VAL A 221 14.78 -19.30 10.84
C VAL A 221 15.18 -19.67 9.42
N TYR A 222 14.22 -19.67 8.49
CA TYR A 222 14.51 -19.54 7.06
C TYR A 222 14.37 -18.07 6.64
N LEU A 223 15.34 -17.57 5.88
CA LEU A 223 15.22 -16.30 5.16
C LEU A 223 15.43 -16.58 3.67
N GLY A 224 14.40 -16.28 2.87
CA GLY A 224 14.44 -16.35 1.42
C GLY A 224 15.28 -15.23 0.82
N GLY A 225 15.68 -15.40 -0.43
CA GLY A 225 16.47 -14.42 -1.16
C GLY A 225 15.70 -13.79 -2.31
N GLY A 226 16.14 -12.58 -2.68
CA GLY A 226 15.73 -12.01 -3.95
C GLY A 226 16.37 -12.75 -5.12
N LYS A 227 15.99 -12.42 -6.34
CA LYS A 227 16.61 -13.02 -7.52
C LYS A 227 18.16 -12.94 -7.49
N HIS A 228 18.80 -14.09 -7.63
CA HIS A 228 20.23 -14.36 -7.52
C HIS A 228 20.85 -14.25 -6.12
N GLN A 229 20.02 -14.06 -5.10
CA GLN A 229 20.39 -14.22 -3.71
C GLN A 229 19.83 -15.57 -3.22
N PRO A 230 20.67 -16.50 -2.72
CA PRO A 230 20.15 -17.73 -2.14
C PRO A 230 19.43 -17.46 -0.82
N GLY A 231 18.35 -18.20 -0.58
CA GLY A 231 17.82 -18.37 0.76
C GLY A 231 18.80 -19.12 1.67
N ALA A 232 18.58 -19.06 2.99
CA ALA A 232 19.42 -19.75 3.95
C ALA A 232 18.67 -20.07 5.26
N ILE A 233 19.16 -21.10 5.94
CA ILE A 233 18.72 -21.47 7.28
C ILE A 233 19.66 -20.84 8.30
N TYR A 234 19.09 -20.35 9.39
CA TYR A 234 19.79 -19.75 10.52
C TYR A 234 19.41 -20.58 11.74
N LEU A 235 20.35 -21.40 12.20
CA LEU A 235 20.16 -22.22 13.39
C LEU A 235 20.38 -21.39 14.64
N GLN A 236 19.41 -21.35 15.54
CA GLN A 236 19.53 -20.66 16.81
C GLN A 236 20.29 -21.52 17.83
N ASN A 237 20.83 -20.91 18.88
CA ASN A 237 21.35 -21.61 20.04
C ASN A 237 20.70 -21.10 21.34
N ASP A 238 21.09 -21.67 22.48
CA ASP A 238 20.57 -21.30 23.80
C ASP A 238 20.82 -19.84 24.22
N GLN A 239 21.73 -19.13 23.52
CA GLN A 239 22.06 -17.73 23.78
C GLN A 239 21.26 -16.76 22.90
N GLY A 240 20.51 -17.27 21.92
CA GLY A 240 19.71 -16.49 20.99
C GLY A 240 20.49 -15.94 19.79
N ASP A 241 21.77 -16.29 19.64
CA ASP A 241 22.52 -16.01 18.40
C ASP A 241 22.33 -17.12 17.36
N PHE A 242 22.53 -16.75 16.10
CA PHE A 242 22.24 -17.61 14.97
C PHE A 242 23.49 -17.95 14.17
N LYS A 243 23.59 -19.22 13.76
CA LYS A 243 24.59 -19.72 12.82
C LYS A 243 23.93 -20.07 11.50
N THR A 244 24.39 -19.43 10.43
CA THR A 244 23.92 -19.75 9.07
C THR A 244 24.37 -21.14 8.63
N VAL A 245 23.42 -21.94 8.14
CA VAL A 245 23.65 -23.17 7.39
C VAL A 245 23.40 -22.87 5.92
N VAL A 246 24.47 -22.92 5.14
CA VAL A 246 24.42 -22.73 3.69
C VAL A 246 24.27 -24.09 3.03
N ASP A 247 23.08 -24.36 2.50
CA ASP A 247 22.82 -25.54 1.68
C ASP A 247 22.96 -25.20 0.18
N SER A 248 23.60 -26.08 -0.57
CA SER A 248 23.75 -25.95 -2.02
C SER A 248 22.42 -25.95 -2.77
N VAL A 249 21.36 -26.48 -2.16
CA VAL A 249 20.03 -26.54 -2.76
C VAL A 249 19.46 -25.13 -3.01
N PHE A 250 19.59 -24.22 -2.03
CA PHE A 250 19.11 -22.84 -2.14
C PHE A 250 19.92 -22.03 -3.16
N PHE A 251 21.22 -22.32 -3.31
CA PHE A 251 22.04 -21.67 -4.33
C PHE A 251 21.57 -22.01 -5.74
N ARG A 252 21.22 -23.28 -6.00
CA ARG A 252 20.72 -23.73 -7.31
C ARG A 252 19.37 -23.12 -7.67
N ASP A 253 18.55 -22.84 -6.68
CA ASP A 253 17.19 -22.30 -6.86
C ASP A 253 17.10 -20.78 -6.70
N SER A 254 18.23 -20.10 -6.49
CA SER A 254 18.33 -18.64 -6.37
C SER A 254 18.00 -17.89 -7.66
N HIS A 255 17.53 -18.54 -8.73
CA HIS A 255 17.19 -17.86 -9.98
C HIS A 255 15.86 -17.11 -9.93
N GLY A 256 14.95 -17.49 -9.03
CA GLY A 256 13.67 -16.83 -8.78
C GLY A 256 13.69 -15.96 -7.53
N GLU A 257 12.57 -15.29 -7.28
CA GLU A 257 12.31 -14.47 -6.09
C GLU A 257 11.57 -15.31 -5.05
N ASP A 258 12.05 -15.37 -3.81
CA ASP A 258 11.35 -16.03 -2.71
C ASP A 258 10.40 -15.02 -2.05
N VAL A 259 9.09 -15.25 -2.14
CA VAL A 259 8.08 -14.28 -1.65
C VAL A 259 7.29 -14.75 -0.42
N ASP A 260 7.15 -16.06 -0.23
CA ASP A 260 6.59 -16.64 0.99
C ASP A 260 7.22 -18.00 1.27
N ALA A 261 7.19 -18.43 2.52
CA ALA A 261 7.70 -19.72 2.94
C ALA A 261 6.80 -20.34 4.00
N ALA A 262 6.74 -21.67 4.02
CA ALA A 262 6.05 -22.41 5.06
C ALA A 262 6.84 -23.67 5.43
N PHE A 263 7.12 -23.80 6.72
CA PHE A 263 7.55 -25.04 7.35
C PHE A 263 6.34 -25.86 7.78
N PHE A 264 6.36 -27.14 7.42
CA PHE A 264 5.32 -28.10 7.77
C PHE A 264 5.84 -29.52 7.58
N ASN A 265 5.11 -30.55 7.99
CA ASN A 265 5.52 -31.93 7.77
C ASN A 265 4.74 -32.48 6.56
N ALA A 266 5.38 -32.61 5.40
CA ALA A 266 4.72 -33.04 4.18
C ALA A 266 4.72 -34.57 4.04
N ASN A 267 5.71 -35.26 4.57
CA ASN A 267 5.91 -36.70 4.38
C ASN A 267 5.74 -37.53 5.68
N ASN A 268 5.24 -36.90 6.75
CA ASN A 268 5.07 -37.47 8.08
C ASN A 268 6.34 -38.02 8.71
N ASP A 269 7.50 -37.45 8.38
CA ASP A 269 8.77 -37.83 9.00
C ASP A 269 9.06 -36.99 10.26
N GLU A 270 10.29 -37.06 10.74
CA GLU A 270 10.69 -36.42 11.97
C GLU A 270 11.10 -34.95 11.84
N PHE A 271 11.35 -34.46 10.62
CA PHE A 271 11.92 -33.16 10.33
C PHE A 271 10.93 -32.28 9.56
N PRO A 272 10.83 -30.97 9.87
CA PRO A 272 10.04 -30.07 9.06
C PRO A 272 10.56 -29.97 7.62
N ASP A 273 9.64 -30.01 6.68
CA ASP A 273 9.84 -29.71 5.27
C ASP A 273 9.57 -28.23 5.00
N LEU A 274 10.17 -27.71 3.93
CA LEU A 274 10.07 -26.29 3.57
C LEU A 274 9.46 -26.13 2.19
N TYR A 275 8.31 -25.46 2.12
CA TYR A 275 7.77 -24.91 0.88
C TYR A 275 8.24 -23.47 0.70
N VAL A 276 8.71 -23.12 -0.50
CA VAL A 276 9.05 -21.74 -0.86
C VAL A 276 8.26 -21.34 -2.09
N ALA A 277 7.38 -20.37 -1.90
CA ALA A 277 6.61 -19.74 -2.97
C ALA A 277 7.52 -18.81 -3.78
N LYS A 278 7.48 -18.94 -5.10
CA LYS A 278 8.24 -18.13 -6.04
C LYS A 278 7.35 -17.05 -6.66
N GLY A 279 7.84 -15.83 -6.61
CA GLY A 279 7.15 -14.67 -7.18
C GLY A 279 8.00 -13.96 -8.22
N GLY A 280 7.63 -12.71 -8.46
CA GLY A 280 8.33 -11.79 -9.34
C GLY A 280 7.54 -11.39 -10.58
N ASN A 281 8.17 -10.77 -11.58
CA ASN A 281 7.54 -10.47 -12.89
C ASN A 281 8.54 -10.45 -14.06
N GLU A 282 9.73 -11.00 -13.83
CA GLU A 282 10.85 -11.04 -14.77
C GLU A 282 10.74 -12.21 -15.75
N PHE A 283 10.16 -13.31 -15.26
CA PHE A 283 9.94 -14.54 -16.00
C PHE A 283 8.52 -14.57 -16.57
N PHE A 284 8.24 -15.50 -17.47
CA PHE A 284 6.94 -15.59 -18.16
C PHE A 284 6.73 -16.98 -18.74
N ALA A 285 5.49 -17.28 -19.14
CA ALA A 285 5.11 -18.58 -19.69
C ALA A 285 5.51 -19.73 -18.73
N LYS A 286 6.16 -20.77 -19.24
CA LYS A 286 6.57 -21.95 -18.48
C LYS A 286 8.08 -21.94 -18.19
N MET A 287 8.54 -20.89 -17.52
CA MET A 287 9.95 -20.77 -17.10
C MET A 287 10.14 -21.31 -15.69
N GLU A 288 11.16 -22.15 -15.50
CA GLU A 288 11.46 -22.82 -14.22
C GLU A 288 11.49 -21.91 -12.97
N PRO A 289 12.00 -20.66 -13.01
CA PRO A 289 11.98 -19.79 -11.83
C PRO A 289 10.58 -19.38 -11.33
N LEU A 290 9.51 -19.66 -12.08
CA LEU A 290 8.11 -19.47 -11.67
C LEU A 290 7.53 -20.68 -10.93
N LYS A 291 8.30 -21.75 -10.76
CA LYS A 291 7.86 -22.94 -10.03
C LYS A 291 8.23 -22.82 -8.57
N ASP A 292 7.22 -22.97 -7.71
CA ASP A 292 7.42 -23.13 -6.28
C ASP A 292 8.29 -24.36 -5.98
N CYS A 293 8.95 -24.34 -4.83
CA CYS A 293 9.91 -25.37 -4.44
C CYS A 293 9.50 -26.04 -3.14
N LEU A 294 9.51 -27.38 -3.13
CA LEU A 294 9.41 -28.19 -1.90
C LEU A 294 10.75 -28.83 -1.59
N TYR A 295 11.22 -28.63 -0.37
CA TYR A 295 12.45 -29.18 0.16
C TYR A 295 12.15 -30.08 1.35
N PHE A 296 12.56 -31.35 1.26
CA PHE A 296 12.41 -32.29 2.36
C PHE A 296 13.52 -32.08 3.40
N GLY A 297 13.13 -31.96 4.67
CA GLY A 297 14.06 -31.84 5.78
C GLY A 297 14.83 -33.15 6.00
N VAL A 298 16.14 -33.05 6.28
CA VAL A 298 16.96 -34.23 6.63
C VAL A 298 17.74 -34.05 7.94
N GLY A 299 17.33 -33.06 8.74
CA GLY A 299 17.95 -32.70 10.02
C GLY A 299 19.16 -31.78 9.88
N GLU A 300 19.64 -31.27 11.02
CA GLU A 300 20.75 -30.30 11.11
C GLU A 300 20.57 -29.04 10.23
N GLY A 301 19.32 -28.67 9.91
CA GLY A 301 19.01 -27.57 8.98
C GLY A 301 19.40 -27.82 7.52
N LYS A 302 19.51 -29.09 7.10
CA LYS A 302 19.81 -29.48 5.72
C LYS A 302 18.56 -29.98 5.01
N PHE A 303 18.55 -29.84 3.69
CA PHE A 303 17.37 -30.05 2.88
C PHE A 303 17.66 -30.75 1.54
N VAL A 304 16.69 -31.52 1.04
CA VAL A 304 16.73 -32.14 -0.29
C VAL A 304 15.53 -31.68 -1.11
N LYS A 305 15.78 -31.03 -2.25
CA LYS A 305 14.71 -30.60 -3.16
C LYS A 305 14.02 -31.81 -3.81
N SER A 306 12.69 -31.81 -3.77
CA SER A 306 11.90 -32.72 -4.60
C SER A 306 11.74 -32.20 -6.03
N GLN A 307 11.90 -33.09 -7.02
CA GLN A 307 11.70 -32.75 -8.44
C GLN A 307 10.29 -33.06 -8.94
N SER A 308 9.51 -33.84 -8.18
CA SER A 308 8.22 -34.38 -8.62
C SER A 308 7.13 -34.30 -7.55
N ALA A 309 7.41 -33.71 -6.39
CA ALA A 309 6.41 -33.53 -5.34
C ALA A 309 5.30 -32.56 -5.76
N LEU A 310 5.63 -31.53 -6.52
CA LEU A 310 4.68 -30.49 -6.91
C LEU A 310 4.23 -30.67 -8.37
N PRO A 311 2.98 -30.32 -8.69
CA PRO A 311 2.50 -30.28 -10.07
C PRO A 311 3.23 -29.18 -10.88
N ASP A 312 3.13 -29.27 -12.21
CA ASP A 312 3.72 -28.29 -13.13
C ASP A 312 2.92 -26.97 -13.17
N ILE A 313 3.03 -26.19 -12.10
CA ILE A 313 2.45 -24.86 -11.94
C ILE A 313 3.55 -23.81 -12.18
N TYR A 314 3.26 -22.84 -13.06
CA TYR A 314 4.14 -21.71 -13.38
C TYR A 314 3.36 -20.43 -13.10
N ALA A 315 3.58 -19.85 -11.93
CA ALA A 315 2.78 -18.75 -11.42
C ALA A 315 3.65 -17.76 -10.62
N ASN A 316 3.17 -16.53 -10.47
CA ASN A 316 3.72 -15.64 -9.46
C ASN A 316 2.95 -15.89 -8.17
N SER A 317 3.35 -16.91 -7.41
CA SER A 317 2.78 -17.17 -6.10
C SER A 317 2.98 -15.95 -5.20
N ALA A 318 2.09 -15.77 -4.22
CA ALA A 318 2.12 -14.67 -3.25
C ALA A 318 2.13 -15.20 -1.82
N CYS A 319 1.42 -16.30 -1.57
CA CYS A 319 1.41 -16.92 -0.26
C CYS A 319 1.18 -18.43 -0.32
N VAL A 320 1.69 -19.15 0.67
CA VAL A 320 1.43 -20.57 0.91
C VAL A 320 0.86 -20.75 2.32
N LYS A 321 -0.24 -21.50 2.46
CA LYS A 321 -0.88 -21.77 3.76
C LYS A 321 -1.15 -23.26 3.94
N PRO A 322 -0.35 -23.95 4.78
CA PRO A 322 -0.60 -25.34 5.14
C PRO A 322 -1.87 -25.51 5.99
N VAL A 323 -2.70 -26.50 5.66
CA VAL A 323 -3.87 -26.93 6.46
C VAL A 323 -4.27 -28.35 6.03
N ASP A 324 -4.89 -29.12 6.91
CA ASP A 324 -5.51 -30.41 6.56
C ASP A 324 -6.93 -30.15 6.04
N ILE A 325 -7.13 -30.22 4.71
CA ILE A 325 -8.37 -29.81 4.04
C ILE A 325 -9.43 -30.91 4.09
N GLU A 326 -9.03 -32.17 3.93
CA GLU A 326 -9.92 -33.34 3.97
C GLU A 326 -10.06 -33.98 5.35
N ASN A 327 -9.27 -33.57 6.35
CA ASN A 327 -9.19 -34.17 7.68
C ASN A 327 -8.67 -35.61 7.66
N ASP A 328 -7.66 -35.89 6.85
CA ASP A 328 -6.99 -37.19 6.84
C ASP A 328 -5.73 -37.24 7.71
N GLY A 329 -5.31 -36.09 8.25
CA GLY A 329 -4.15 -35.92 9.12
C GLY A 329 -2.90 -35.45 8.38
N ASP A 330 -2.93 -35.40 7.05
CA ASP A 330 -1.84 -34.91 6.23
C ASP A 330 -2.05 -33.42 5.93
N LEU A 331 -0.97 -32.65 5.90
CA LEU A 331 -1.07 -31.21 5.61
C LEU A 331 -1.07 -30.97 4.10
N ASP A 332 -2.13 -30.33 3.63
CA ASP A 332 -2.32 -29.79 2.28
C ASP A 332 -1.88 -28.34 2.20
N LEU A 333 -1.94 -27.76 0.99
CA LEU A 333 -1.51 -26.38 0.76
C LEU A 333 -2.57 -25.58 -0.01
N PHE A 334 -2.90 -24.40 0.48
CA PHE A 334 -3.43 -23.33 -0.37
C PHE A 334 -2.28 -22.47 -0.89
N ILE A 335 -2.22 -22.28 -2.20
CA ILE A 335 -1.29 -21.40 -2.89
C ILE A 335 -2.06 -20.22 -3.49
N GLY A 336 -1.87 -19.05 -2.90
CA GLY A 336 -2.42 -17.79 -3.41
C GLY A 336 -1.50 -17.17 -4.44
N THR A 337 -2.05 -16.65 -5.54
CA THR A 337 -1.26 -16.12 -6.66
C THR A 337 -1.46 -14.63 -6.85
N ARG A 338 -0.36 -13.91 -7.07
CA ARG A 338 -0.31 -12.45 -7.13
C ARG A 338 -0.75 -11.87 -8.47
N SER A 339 -0.24 -12.43 -9.56
CA SER A 339 -0.39 -11.91 -10.91
C SER A 339 -0.11 -12.97 -11.97
N VAL A 340 -0.59 -12.73 -13.19
CA VAL A 340 -0.11 -13.46 -14.37
C VAL A 340 1.11 -12.72 -14.93
N PRO A 341 2.26 -13.39 -15.12
CA PRO A 341 3.47 -12.71 -15.58
C PRO A 341 3.26 -11.98 -16.92
N ARG A 342 3.63 -10.68 -16.97
CA ARG A 342 3.44 -9.78 -18.12
C ARG A 342 1.98 -9.49 -18.53
N GLU A 343 1.03 -9.83 -17.68
CA GLU A 343 -0.40 -9.62 -17.93
C GLU A 343 -1.07 -9.00 -16.68
N TYR A 344 -0.47 -7.94 -16.13
CA TYR A 344 -0.97 -7.25 -14.96
C TYR A 344 -2.44 -6.84 -15.13
N GLY A 345 -3.26 -7.20 -14.15
CA GLY A 345 -4.70 -6.97 -14.15
C GLY A 345 -5.52 -8.18 -14.60
N VAL A 346 -4.90 -9.21 -15.19
CA VAL A 346 -5.55 -10.51 -15.38
C VAL A 346 -5.66 -11.22 -14.02
N ILE A 347 -6.81 -11.85 -13.77
CA ILE A 347 -7.04 -12.65 -12.56
C ILE A 347 -6.13 -13.89 -12.63
N PRO A 348 -5.13 -14.04 -11.74
CA PRO A 348 -4.30 -15.22 -11.70
C PRO A 348 -5.07 -16.41 -11.08
N LYS A 349 -4.58 -17.63 -11.33
CA LYS A 349 -5.12 -18.83 -10.71
C LYS A 349 -4.46 -19.10 -9.38
N SER A 350 -5.25 -19.28 -8.33
CA SER A 350 -4.80 -19.83 -7.03
C SER A 350 -5.14 -21.32 -6.95
N PHE A 351 -4.46 -22.05 -6.07
CA PHE A 351 -4.48 -23.52 -6.06
C PHE A 351 -4.75 -24.10 -4.68
N ILE A 352 -5.46 -25.23 -4.65
CA ILE A 352 -5.52 -26.17 -3.54
C ILE A 352 -4.74 -27.41 -3.96
N LEU A 353 -3.65 -27.69 -3.25
CA LEU A 353 -2.77 -28.82 -3.49
C LEU A 353 -2.94 -29.84 -2.37
N ILE A 354 -3.42 -31.02 -2.73
CA ILE A 354 -3.73 -32.11 -1.79
C ILE A 354 -2.56 -33.07 -1.71
N ASN A 355 -2.13 -33.37 -0.49
CA ASN A 355 -1.04 -34.27 -0.17
C ASN A 355 -1.51 -35.72 -0.14
N ASP A 356 -0.66 -36.68 -0.50
CA ASP A 356 -0.97 -38.12 -0.40
C ASP A 356 -0.37 -38.79 0.84
N GLY A 357 0.10 -37.98 1.80
CA GLY A 357 0.80 -38.39 3.02
C GLY A 357 2.27 -38.72 2.84
N THR A 358 2.79 -38.68 1.60
CA THR A 358 4.21 -38.91 1.30
C THR A 358 4.94 -37.65 0.82
N GLY A 359 4.24 -36.51 0.84
CA GLY A 359 4.74 -35.23 0.33
C GLY A 359 4.61 -35.11 -1.19
N HIS A 360 3.71 -35.86 -1.82
CA HIS A 360 3.35 -35.70 -3.22
C HIS A 360 1.99 -34.99 -3.32
N PHE A 361 1.97 -33.88 -4.06
CA PHE A 361 0.85 -32.96 -4.12
C PHE A 361 0.15 -33.00 -5.48
N THR A 362 -1.17 -32.96 -5.47
CA THR A 362 -2.01 -32.84 -6.67
C THR A 362 -2.93 -31.63 -6.59
N ASP A 363 -3.05 -30.87 -7.69
CA ASP A 363 -4.04 -29.81 -7.79
C ASP A 363 -5.47 -30.39 -7.78
N GLN A 364 -6.19 -30.15 -6.70
CA GLN A 364 -7.60 -30.51 -6.50
C GLN A 364 -8.48 -29.28 -6.31
N THR A 365 -8.04 -28.11 -6.79
CA THR A 365 -8.84 -26.87 -6.75
C THR A 365 -10.24 -27.07 -7.32
N PRO A 366 -10.45 -27.77 -8.46
CA PRO A 366 -11.79 -27.99 -8.99
C PRO A 366 -12.71 -28.83 -8.08
N THR A 367 -12.13 -29.70 -7.25
CA THR A 367 -12.84 -30.62 -6.36
C THR A 367 -13.28 -29.92 -5.08
N TYR A 368 -12.34 -29.24 -4.41
CA TYR A 368 -12.58 -28.69 -3.08
C TYR A 368 -13.06 -27.24 -3.10
N ALA A 369 -12.57 -26.42 -4.04
CA ALA A 369 -12.80 -24.98 -4.00
C ALA A 369 -12.64 -24.30 -5.37
N ALA A 370 -13.44 -24.70 -6.36
CA ALA A 370 -13.30 -24.21 -7.74
C ALA A 370 -13.32 -22.67 -7.85
N ALA A 371 -14.08 -21.99 -6.99
CA ALA A 371 -14.17 -20.53 -6.96
C ALA A 371 -12.87 -19.85 -6.50
N LEU A 372 -12.02 -20.52 -5.72
CA LEU A 372 -10.72 -19.97 -5.29
C LEU A 372 -9.76 -19.81 -6.46
N SER A 373 -9.91 -20.61 -7.52
CA SER A 373 -9.08 -20.50 -8.72
C SER A 373 -9.21 -19.14 -9.41
N GLU A 374 -10.24 -18.34 -9.14
CA GLU A 374 -10.45 -17.03 -9.78
C GLU A 374 -10.77 -15.92 -8.75
N THR A 375 -10.28 -16.07 -7.51
CA THR A 375 -10.59 -15.15 -6.41
C THR A 375 -9.96 -13.76 -6.56
N GLY A 376 -9.03 -13.60 -7.50
CA GLY A 376 -8.36 -12.33 -7.81
C GLY A 376 -6.86 -12.37 -7.54
N MET A 377 -6.27 -11.20 -7.36
CA MET A 377 -4.86 -11.03 -7.02
C MET A 377 -4.69 -11.24 -5.51
N VAL A 378 -4.27 -12.42 -5.11
CA VAL A 378 -4.06 -12.77 -3.69
C VAL A 378 -2.74 -12.18 -3.20
N THR A 379 -2.72 -11.75 -1.95
CA THR A 379 -1.53 -11.21 -1.27
C THR A 379 -1.24 -11.93 0.05
N ASP A 380 -2.26 -12.49 0.68
CA ASP A 380 -2.14 -13.33 1.87
C ASP A 380 -3.45 -14.14 2.05
N ALA A 381 -3.43 -15.14 2.92
CA ALA A 381 -4.58 -15.94 3.31
C ALA A 381 -4.46 -16.44 4.76
N LEU A 382 -5.60 -16.72 5.38
CA LEU A 382 -5.65 -17.26 6.74
C LEU A 382 -6.80 -18.26 6.86
N TRP A 383 -6.51 -19.41 7.44
CA TRP A 383 -7.50 -20.43 7.81
C TRP A 383 -8.10 -20.11 9.17
N LEU A 384 -9.44 -20.10 9.26
CA LEU A 384 -10.18 -19.65 10.44
C LEU A 384 -11.47 -20.46 10.57
N ASP A 385 -11.57 -21.19 11.69
CA ASP A 385 -12.82 -21.81 12.12
C ASP A 385 -13.80 -20.72 12.63
N LEU A 386 -14.61 -20.18 11.73
CA LEU A 386 -15.58 -19.12 12.03
C LEU A 386 -16.86 -19.65 12.70
N ASN A 387 -17.21 -20.92 12.50
CA ASN A 387 -18.46 -21.52 12.97
C ASN A 387 -18.28 -22.48 14.16
N LYS A 388 -17.03 -22.76 14.56
CA LYS A 388 -16.59 -23.65 15.63
C LYS A 388 -16.89 -25.13 15.38
N ASP A 389 -16.83 -25.59 14.12
CA ASP A 389 -17.02 -27.00 13.78
C ASP A 389 -15.73 -27.83 13.82
N SER A 390 -14.61 -27.22 14.23
CA SER A 390 -13.27 -27.81 14.29
C SER A 390 -12.60 -28.01 12.92
N LEU A 391 -13.22 -27.56 11.84
CA LEU A 391 -12.62 -27.41 10.53
C LEU A 391 -12.18 -25.96 10.37
N LYS A 392 -11.01 -25.73 9.76
CA LYS A 392 -10.44 -24.38 9.61
C LYS A 392 -10.71 -23.76 8.24
#